data_AF-A0A9Q4HG70-F1
#
_entry.id   AF-A0A9Q4HG70-F1
#
_cell.length_a   1.000
_cell.length_b   1.000
_cell.length_c   1.000
_cell.angle_alpha   90.00
_cell.angle_beta   90.00
_cell.angle_gamma   90.00
#
_symmetry.space_group_name_H-M   'P 1'
#
loop_
_entity.id
_entity.type
_entity.pdbx_description
1 polymer ?
#
loop_
_entity_poly.entity_id
_entity_poly.type
_entity_poly.pdbx_seq_one_letter_code
_entity_poly.pdbx_strand_id
1 'polypeptide(L)'
;DALRMVYCEEPKDVVQYNRGLEAASTQLEIIQIEGQAKDDEDRIEREAERLQSSIDLQEGGLLKAGLFQAEDGDHLLLAIHHLVVDGVSWRILLEDFAAVYTQLEQSNEPVLPQKTHSFAEYAERLQDFANSKAFLKEKEYWRQLEEQTVAANLPKDRESGDQRMKHTRTIEFSLT
;
A
#
# COMPACT_ATOMS: atom_id res chain seq x y z
N ASP A 1 7.19 8.06 -6.33
CA ASP A 1 7.50 7.06 -7.38
C ASP A 1 6.95 5.68 -7.09
N ALA A 2 7.06 5.16 -5.85
CA ALA A 2 6.58 3.82 -5.48
C ALA A 2 5.11 3.52 -5.85
N LEU A 3 4.21 4.52 -5.89
CA LEU A 3 2.82 4.33 -6.31
C LEU A 3 2.65 3.79 -7.75
N ARG A 4 3.71 3.83 -8.58
CA ARG A 4 3.71 3.31 -9.96
C ARG A 4 4.29 1.90 -10.07
N MET A 5 4.46 1.21 -8.95
CA MET A 5 5.00 -0.15 -8.95
C MET A 5 4.02 -1.15 -9.55
N VAL A 6 4.58 -2.23 -10.07
CA VAL A 6 3.89 -3.47 -10.41
C VAL A 6 4.67 -4.67 -9.90
N TYR A 7 3.99 -5.79 -9.76
CA TYR A 7 4.49 -7.04 -9.22
C TYR A 7 4.13 -8.14 -10.20
N CYS A 8 5.12 -8.60 -10.96
CA CYS A 8 4.95 -9.67 -11.93
C CYS A 8 5.38 -11.00 -11.30
N GLU A 9 4.54 -12.03 -11.43
CA GLU A 9 4.92 -13.38 -11.05
C GLU A 9 5.67 -14.05 -12.21
N GLU A 10 6.94 -14.33 -11.99
CA GLU A 10 7.72 -15.26 -12.82
C GLU A 10 7.64 -16.67 -12.24
N PRO A 11 8.00 -17.75 -12.97
CA PRO A 11 7.82 -19.13 -12.53
C PRO A 11 8.42 -19.48 -11.16
N LYS A 12 9.38 -18.69 -10.66
CA LYS A 12 10.05 -18.90 -9.36
C LYS A 12 10.12 -17.66 -8.47
N ASP A 13 9.91 -16.47 -9.03
CA ASP A 13 10.23 -15.20 -8.37
C ASP A 13 9.08 -14.21 -8.56
N VAL A 14 8.95 -13.28 -7.63
CA VAL A 14 8.13 -12.08 -7.81
C VAL A 14 9.06 -10.93 -8.13
N VAL A 15 8.85 -10.31 -9.29
CA VAL A 15 9.63 -9.16 -9.73
C VAL A 15 8.82 -7.90 -9.50
N GLN A 16 9.32 -7.06 -8.60
CA GLN A 16 8.77 -5.73 -8.35
C GLN A 16 9.45 -4.73 -9.29
N TYR A 17 8.67 -4.00 -10.09
CA TYR A 17 9.18 -3.02 -11.04
C TYR A 17 8.51 -1.66 -10.83
N ASN A 18 9.31 -0.58 -10.81
CA ASN A 18 8.80 0.79 -10.72
C ASN A 18 8.64 1.39 -12.13
N ARG A 19 7.40 1.61 -12.57
CA ARG A 19 7.13 2.10 -13.93
C ARG A 19 7.51 3.58 -14.10
N GLY A 20 7.80 3.96 -15.34
CA GLY A 20 7.97 5.34 -15.79
C GLY A 20 6.67 6.14 -15.76
N LEU A 21 6.72 7.41 -16.18
CA LEU A 21 5.55 8.31 -16.13
C LEU A 21 4.52 7.97 -17.22
N GLU A 22 4.98 7.51 -18.37
CA GLU A 22 4.17 7.03 -19.50
C GLU A 22 3.17 5.92 -19.14
N ALA A 23 3.41 5.17 -18.05
CA ALA A 23 2.53 4.10 -17.58
C ALA A 23 1.72 4.49 -16.32
N ALA A 24 1.83 5.74 -15.85
CA ALA A 24 1.11 6.21 -14.67
C ALA A 24 -0.35 6.49 -15.03
N SER A 25 -1.22 5.48 -14.88
CA SER A 25 -2.66 5.65 -15.06
C SER A 25 -3.38 5.54 -13.71
N THR A 26 -3.34 6.61 -12.92
CA THR A 26 -4.34 6.76 -11.86
C THR A 26 -5.52 7.50 -12.46
N GLN A 27 -6.67 6.84 -12.53
CA GLN A 27 -7.92 7.46 -12.97
C GLN A 27 -8.76 7.78 -11.74
N LEU A 28 -9.32 8.99 -11.73
CA LEU A 28 -10.34 9.39 -10.78
C LEU A 28 -11.69 9.01 -11.38
N GLU A 29 -12.42 8.11 -10.73
CA GLU A 29 -13.79 7.79 -11.11
C GLU A 29 -14.75 8.74 -10.40
N ILE A 30 -15.56 9.49 -11.16
CA ILE A 30 -16.59 10.38 -10.60
C ILE A 30 -17.93 9.64 -10.62
N ILE A 31 -18.57 9.53 -9.46
CA ILE A 31 -19.77 8.73 -9.24
C ILE A 31 -20.84 9.64 -8.67
N GLN A 32 -21.93 9.82 -9.43
CA GLN A 32 -23.10 10.57 -8.97
C GLN A 32 -23.92 9.71 -8.01
N ILE A 33 -24.18 10.23 -6.81
CA ILE A 33 -25.03 9.61 -5.80
C ILE A 33 -26.36 10.35 -5.80
N GLU A 34 -27.31 9.80 -6.57
CA GLU A 34 -28.68 10.30 -6.67
C GLU A 34 -29.60 9.27 -5.99
N GLY A 35 -30.00 9.51 -4.74
CA GLY A 35 -30.73 8.57 -3.89
C GLY A 35 -31.34 9.19 -2.64
N GLN A 36 -31.96 8.37 -1.79
CA GLN A 36 -32.32 8.77 -0.41
C GLN A 36 -31.13 8.47 0.51
N ALA A 37 -30.92 9.26 1.56
CA ALA A 37 -29.72 9.19 2.43
C ALA A 37 -29.25 7.77 2.85
N LYS A 38 -30.16 6.81 3.09
CA LYS A 38 -29.78 5.43 3.44
C LYS A 38 -29.31 4.61 2.22
N ASP A 39 -29.88 4.85 1.04
CA ASP A 39 -29.44 4.22 -0.21
C ASP A 39 -28.09 4.76 -0.68
N ASP A 40 -27.76 6.00 -0.30
CA ASP A 40 -26.49 6.66 -0.60
C ASP A 40 -25.31 5.99 0.10
N GLU A 41 -25.40 5.74 1.41
CA GLU A 41 -24.37 5.01 2.18
C GLU A 41 -24.11 3.61 1.59
N ASP A 42 -25.17 2.83 1.39
CA ASP A 42 -25.08 1.49 0.82
C ASP A 42 -24.48 1.50 -0.60
N ARG A 43 -24.73 2.57 -1.38
CA ARG A 43 -24.18 2.72 -2.73
C ARG A 43 -22.71 3.13 -2.71
N ILE A 44 -22.31 4.05 -1.84
CA ILE A 44 -20.91 4.44 -1.64
C ILE A 44 -20.10 3.21 -1.21
N GLU A 45 -20.59 2.40 -0.27
CA GLU A 45 -19.90 1.19 0.19
C GLU A 45 -19.69 0.19 -0.96
N ARG A 46 -20.74 -0.14 -1.73
CA ARG A 46 -20.63 -1.05 -2.88
C ARG A 46 -19.62 -0.60 -3.92
N GLU A 47 -19.62 0.68 -4.26
CA GLU A 47 -18.67 1.23 -5.24
C GLU A 47 -17.25 1.31 -4.67
N ALA A 48 -17.10 1.61 -3.38
CA ALA A 48 -15.81 1.55 -2.69
C ALA A 48 -15.22 0.13 -2.69
N GLU A 49 -16.04 -0.90 -2.45
CA GLU A 49 -15.64 -2.31 -2.55
C GLU A 49 -15.23 -2.69 -3.98
N ARG A 50 -15.99 -2.23 -4.99
CA ARG A 50 -15.65 -2.44 -6.40
C ARG A 50 -14.30 -1.82 -6.74
N LEU A 51 -14.06 -0.58 -6.31
CA LEU A 51 -12.78 0.10 -6.54
C LEU A 51 -11.63 -0.66 -5.86
N GLN A 52 -11.78 -1.00 -4.57
CA GLN A 52 -10.76 -1.73 -3.81
C GLN A 52 -10.42 -3.10 -4.42
N SER A 53 -11.43 -3.85 -4.86
CA SER A 53 -11.25 -5.18 -5.47
C SER A 53 -10.71 -5.15 -6.91
N SER A 54 -10.67 -3.96 -7.54
CA SER A 54 -10.19 -3.78 -8.92
C SER A 54 -8.69 -3.52 -9.05
N ILE A 55 -7.93 -3.57 -7.96
CA ILE A 55 -6.46 -3.40 -7.98
C ILE A 55 -5.83 -4.59 -8.70
N ASP A 56 -4.99 -4.30 -9.70
CA ASP A 56 -4.22 -5.30 -10.43
C ASP A 56 -2.72 -5.14 -10.07
N LEU A 57 -2.11 -6.19 -9.54
CA LEU A 57 -0.70 -6.13 -9.17
C LEU A 57 0.24 -6.19 -10.38
N GLN A 58 -0.13 -6.87 -11.45
CA GLN A 58 0.73 -7.09 -12.62
C GLN A 58 0.63 -5.92 -13.59
N GLU A 59 -0.58 -5.45 -13.86
CA GLU A 59 -0.84 -4.33 -14.76
C GLU A 59 -0.81 -2.96 -14.06
N GLY A 60 -0.85 -2.95 -12.73
CA GLY A 60 -0.78 -1.75 -11.91
C GLY A 60 -2.15 -1.14 -11.60
N GLY A 61 -2.17 0.17 -11.38
CA GLY A 61 -3.34 0.81 -10.77
C GLY A 61 -3.42 0.50 -9.28
N LEU A 62 -2.27 0.50 -8.60
CA LEU A 62 -2.17 0.26 -7.16
C LEU A 62 -2.85 1.36 -6.34
N LEU A 63 -3.11 2.53 -6.93
CA LEU A 63 -3.94 3.59 -6.38
C LEU A 63 -5.24 3.67 -7.18
N LYS A 64 -6.37 3.54 -6.49
CA LYS A 64 -7.73 3.77 -7.00
C LYS A 64 -8.30 5.00 -6.31
N ALA A 65 -8.93 5.88 -7.08
CA ALA A 65 -9.56 7.08 -6.56
C ALA A 65 -11.02 7.17 -7.05
N GLY A 66 -11.94 7.42 -6.12
CA GLY A 66 -13.37 7.61 -6.41
C GLY A 66 -13.88 8.89 -5.75
N LEU A 67 -14.51 9.76 -6.53
CA LEU A 67 -15.21 10.95 -6.03
C LEU A 67 -16.72 10.70 -6.10
N PHE A 68 -17.34 10.55 -4.94
CA PHE A 68 -18.78 10.39 -4.79
C PHE A 68 -19.41 11.76 -4.60
N GLN A 69 -20.23 12.20 -5.55
CA GLN A 69 -20.93 13.48 -5.46
C GLN A 69 -22.34 13.23 -4.92
N ALA A 70 -22.58 13.63 -3.68
CA ALA A 70 -23.84 13.44 -2.97
C ALA A 70 -24.46 14.79 -2.57
N GLU A 71 -25.74 14.80 -2.19
CA GLU A 71 -26.45 16.03 -1.80
C GLU A 71 -25.85 16.70 -0.54
N ASP A 72 -25.24 15.93 0.35
CA ASP A 72 -24.62 16.42 1.59
C ASP A 72 -23.15 16.86 1.44
N GLY A 73 -22.57 16.62 0.27
CA GLY A 73 -21.19 16.96 -0.07
C GLY A 73 -20.51 15.89 -0.92
N ASP A 74 -19.30 16.21 -1.36
CA ASP A 74 -18.47 15.27 -2.12
C ASP A 74 -17.60 14.44 -1.16
N HIS A 75 -17.54 13.13 -1.38
CA HIS A 75 -16.72 12.18 -0.61
C HIS A 75 -15.62 11.62 -1.51
N LEU A 76 -14.35 11.74 -1.10
CA LEU A 76 -13.20 11.22 -1.84
C LEU A 76 -12.67 9.95 -1.20
N LEU A 77 -12.72 8.84 -1.93
CA LEU A 77 -12.02 7.60 -1.60
C LEU A 77 -10.65 7.57 -2.29
N LEU A 78 -9.62 7.25 -1.51
CA LEU A 78 -8.32 6.83 -1.99
C LEU A 78 -8.03 5.42 -1.45
N ALA A 79 -7.90 4.44 -2.32
CA ALA A 79 -7.52 3.08 -1.96
C ALA A 79 -6.16 2.76 -2.58
N ILE A 80 -5.18 2.43 -1.74
CA ILE A 80 -3.81 2.12 -2.19
C ILE A 80 -3.42 0.73 -1.71
N HIS A 81 -2.87 -0.09 -2.61
CA HIS A 81 -2.36 -1.40 -2.24
C HIS A 81 -1.23 -1.29 -1.20
N HIS A 82 -1.33 -2.06 -0.12
CA HIS A 82 -0.45 -1.91 1.05
C HIS A 82 1.04 -2.17 0.77
N LEU A 83 1.37 -2.84 -0.34
CA LEU A 83 2.77 -3.04 -0.76
C LEU A 83 3.53 -1.74 -1.04
N VAL A 84 2.83 -0.63 -1.30
CA VAL A 84 3.46 0.66 -1.68
C VAL A 84 3.09 1.82 -0.74
N VAL A 85 2.43 1.53 0.38
CA VAL A 85 2.00 2.55 1.35
C VAL A 85 2.01 2.00 2.78
N ASP A 86 2.29 2.87 3.74
CA ASP A 86 2.14 2.63 5.17
C ASP A 86 1.54 3.86 5.88
N GLY A 87 1.41 3.80 7.21
CA GLY A 87 0.84 4.91 7.97
C GLY A 87 1.63 6.23 7.86
N VAL A 88 2.95 6.17 7.68
CA VAL A 88 3.78 7.38 7.50
C VAL A 88 3.56 7.97 6.11
N SER A 89 3.48 7.10 5.11
CA SER A 89 3.22 7.46 3.71
C SER A 89 1.86 8.15 3.55
N TRP A 90 0.82 7.68 4.24
CA TRP A 90 -0.50 8.33 4.21
C TRP A 90 -0.47 9.78 4.69
N ARG A 91 0.29 10.09 5.75
CA ARG A 91 0.45 11.47 6.21
C ARG A 91 1.07 12.36 5.14
N ILE A 92 2.14 11.88 4.48
CA ILE A 92 2.81 12.61 3.39
C ILE A 92 1.84 12.81 2.21
N LEU A 93 1.12 11.76 1.81
CA LEU A 93 0.17 11.81 0.71
C LEU A 93 -0.95 12.83 0.94
N LEU A 94 -1.52 12.87 2.14
CA LEU A 94 -2.61 13.80 2.47
C LEU A 94 -2.11 15.25 2.62
N GLU A 95 -0.92 15.45 3.19
CA GLU A 95 -0.26 16.76 3.26
C GLU A 95 0.00 17.31 1.85
N ASP A 96 0.61 16.51 0.98
CA ASP A 96 0.92 16.88 -0.40
C ASP A 96 -0.35 17.09 -1.23
N PHE A 97 -1.37 16.22 -1.07
CA PHE A 97 -2.65 16.36 -1.75
C PHE A 97 -3.34 17.68 -1.39
N ALA A 98 -3.47 17.99 -0.10
CA ALA A 98 -4.07 19.24 0.35
C ALA A 98 -3.28 20.46 -0.14
N ALA A 99 -1.95 20.42 -0.08
CA ALA A 99 -1.10 21.51 -0.54
C ALA A 99 -1.25 21.77 -2.04
N VAL A 100 -1.27 20.72 -2.87
CA VAL A 100 -1.46 20.85 -4.32
C VAL A 100 -2.88 21.33 -4.63
N TYR A 101 -3.89 20.81 -3.96
CA TYR A 101 -5.28 21.21 -4.16
C TYR A 101 -5.48 22.71 -3.90
N THR A 102 -4.96 23.22 -2.78
CA THR A 102 -5.03 24.66 -2.45
C THR A 102 -4.24 25.53 -3.44
N GLN A 103 -3.07 25.09 -3.90
CA GLN A 103 -2.31 25.81 -4.92
C GLN A 103 -3.08 25.93 -6.23
N LEU A 104 -3.71 24.84 -6.67
CA LEU A 104 -4.54 24.81 -7.89
C LEU A 104 -5.79 25.67 -7.76
N GLU A 105 -6.46 25.67 -6.60
CA GLU A 105 -7.60 26.55 -6.33
C GLU A 105 -7.22 28.04 -6.47
N GLN A 106 -6.00 28.39 -6.09
CA GLN A 106 -5.45 29.74 -6.23
C GLN A 106 -4.87 30.04 -7.62
N SER A 107 -5.04 29.12 -8.59
CA SER A 107 -4.46 29.22 -9.94
C SER A 107 -2.93 29.32 -9.95
N ASN A 108 -2.26 28.80 -8.93
CA ASN A 108 -0.80 28.69 -8.87
C ASN A 108 -0.33 27.40 -9.54
N GLU A 109 0.90 27.41 -10.06
CA GLU A 109 1.56 26.18 -10.50
C GLU A 109 1.91 25.31 -9.27
N PRO A 110 1.52 24.03 -9.25
CA PRO A 110 1.78 23.16 -8.10
C PRO A 110 3.27 22.95 -7.87
N VAL A 111 3.72 23.28 -6.66
CA VAL A 111 5.06 22.96 -6.17
C VAL A 111 4.95 22.02 -4.98
N LEU A 112 5.62 20.88 -5.09
CA LEU A 112 5.80 19.91 -4.01
C LEU A 112 7.19 20.06 -3.38
N PRO A 113 7.37 19.65 -2.12
CA PRO A 113 8.69 19.52 -1.53
C PRO A 113 9.64 18.66 -2.37
N GLN A 114 10.95 18.88 -2.21
CA GLN A 114 11.95 18.06 -2.89
C GLN A 114 11.82 16.60 -2.46
N LYS A 115 11.97 15.69 -3.42
CA LYS A 115 11.98 14.25 -3.15
C LYS A 115 13.12 13.90 -2.20
N THR A 116 12.82 13.03 -1.24
CA THR A 116 13.82 12.34 -0.43
C THR A 116 14.38 11.13 -1.20
N HIS A 117 15.11 10.24 -0.53
CA HIS A 117 15.58 8.99 -1.13
C HIS A 117 14.41 8.18 -1.72
N SER A 118 14.63 7.59 -2.89
CA SER A 118 13.63 6.72 -3.51
C SER A 118 13.48 5.40 -2.74
N PHE A 119 12.33 4.74 -2.87
CA PHE A 119 12.16 3.40 -2.29
C PHE A 119 13.15 2.38 -2.87
N ALA A 120 13.49 2.51 -4.16
CA ALA A 120 14.49 1.65 -4.80
C ALA A 120 15.86 1.79 -4.13
N GLU A 121 16.32 3.04 -3.97
CA GLU A 121 17.59 3.33 -3.27
C GLU A 121 17.56 2.88 -1.81
N TYR A 122 16.44 3.06 -1.11
CA TYR A 122 16.27 2.55 0.25
C TYR A 122 16.44 1.04 0.31
N ALA A 123 15.83 0.31 -0.62
CA ALA A 123 15.82 -1.14 -0.62
C ALA A 123 17.19 -1.73 -1.03
N GLU A 124 17.91 -1.10 -1.96
CA GLU A 124 19.32 -1.42 -2.26
C GLU A 124 20.19 -1.27 -1.00
N ARG A 125 20.08 -0.13 -0.30
CA ARG A 125 20.83 0.11 0.95
C ARG A 125 20.43 -0.85 2.07
N LEU A 126 19.18 -1.29 2.09
CA LEU A 126 18.71 -2.28 3.06
C LEU A 126 19.37 -3.64 2.83
N GLN A 127 19.56 -4.04 1.57
CA GLN A 127 20.28 -5.27 1.22
C GLN A 127 21.76 -5.21 1.67
N ASP A 128 22.42 -4.08 1.48
CA ASP A 128 23.77 -3.86 1.99
C ASP A 128 23.82 -3.91 3.52
N PHE A 129 22.86 -3.26 4.18
CA PHE A 129 22.77 -3.23 5.62
C PHE A 129 22.55 -4.62 6.23
N ALA A 130 21.74 -5.47 5.58
CA ALA A 130 21.47 -6.84 6.01
C ALA A 130 22.75 -7.71 6.07
N ASN A 131 23.78 -7.37 5.29
CA ASN A 131 25.07 -8.06 5.31
C ASN A 131 26.12 -7.36 6.19
N SER A 132 25.76 -6.25 6.83
CA SER A 132 26.69 -5.45 7.62
C SER A 132 27.06 -6.12 8.95
N LYS A 133 28.28 -5.85 9.42
CA LYS A 133 28.72 -6.27 10.76
C LYS A 133 27.86 -5.69 11.89
N ALA A 134 27.19 -4.56 11.66
CA ALA A 134 26.33 -3.94 12.66
C ALA A 134 25.06 -4.78 12.86
N PHE A 135 24.36 -5.11 11.77
CA PHE A 135 23.17 -5.93 11.81
C PHE A 135 23.45 -7.35 12.34
N LEU A 136 24.55 -7.98 11.89
CA LEU A 136 24.91 -9.33 12.33
C LEU A 136 25.21 -9.47 13.83
N LYS A 137 25.49 -8.37 14.55
CA LYS A 137 25.64 -8.39 16.01
C LYS A 137 24.32 -8.64 16.74
N GLU A 138 23.19 -8.30 16.12
CA GLU A 138 21.86 -8.51 16.70
C GLU A 138 21.44 -9.98 16.66
N LYS A 139 22.12 -10.83 15.88
CA LYS A 139 21.82 -12.25 15.74
C LYS A 139 21.75 -12.98 17.09
N GLU A 140 22.67 -12.67 18.00
CA GLU A 140 22.70 -13.32 19.32
C GLU A 140 21.50 -12.94 20.18
N TYR A 141 21.04 -11.70 20.11
CA TYR A 141 19.84 -11.24 20.80
C TYR A 141 18.60 -12.02 20.31
N TRP A 142 18.42 -12.12 18.99
CA TRP A 142 17.30 -12.86 18.41
C TRP A 142 17.34 -14.36 18.73
N ARG A 143 18.53 -14.97 18.71
CA ARG A 143 18.72 -16.38 19.11
C ARG A 143 18.27 -16.64 20.55
N GLN A 144 18.64 -15.76 21.48
CA GLN A 144 18.23 -15.87 22.88
C GLN A 144 16.72 -15.76 23.06
N LEU A 145 16.05 -14.93 22.25
CA LEU A 145 14.60 -14.80 22.27
C LEU A 145 13.90 -16.06 21.75
N GLU A 146 14.42 -16.68 20.68
CA GLU A 146 13.88 -17.93 20.14
C GLU A 146 14.03 -19.11 21.11
N GLU A 147 15.13 -19.15 21.88
CA GLU A 147 15.38 -20.17 22.91
C GLU A 147 14.44 -20.02 24.12
N GLN A 148 13.86 -18.83 24.34
CA GLN A 148 12.85 -18.61 25.38
C GLN A 148 11.52 -19.25 24.99
N THR A 149 11.31 -20.48 25.45
CA THR A 149 10.08 -21.22 25.18
C THR A 149 8.91 -20.62 25.97
N VAL A 150 7.99 -19.91 25.30
CA VAL A 150 6.66 -19.58 25.84
C VAL A 150 5.62 -20.38 25.06
N ALA A 151 5.55 -21.69 25.36
CA ALA A 151 4.61 -22.60 24.72
C ALA A 151 3.28 -22.64 25.50
N ALA A 152 2.54 -21.53 25.48
CA ALA A 152 1.11 -21.55 25.78
C ALA A 152 0.36 -21.16 24.51
N ASN A 153 -0.40 -22.08 23.95
CA ASN A 153 -1.33 -21.74 22.89
C ASN A 153 -2.28 -20.67 23.42
N LEU A 154 -2.49 -19.61 22.66
CA LEU A 154 -3.54 -18.64 22.98
C LEU A 154 -4.88 -19.40 23.07
N PRO A 155 -5.68 -19.21 24.14
CA PRO A 155 -6.96 -19.87 24.28
C PRO A 155 -7.86 -19.48 23.11
N LYS A 156 -8.55 -20.47 22.55
CA LYS A 156 -9.49 -20.29 21.44
C LYS A 156 -10.85 -20.86 21.85
N ASP A 157 -11.93 -20.17 21.47
CA ASP A 157 -13.29 -20.66 21.72
C ASP A 157 -13.61 -21.95 20.97
N ARG A 158 -12.88 -22.23 19.87
CA ARG A 158 -12.99 -23.45 19.08
C ARG A 158 -11.60 -23.93 18.68
N GLU A 159 -11.40 -25.25 18.71
CA GLU A 159 -10.21 -25.85 18.12
C GLU A 159 -10.28 -25.71 16.60
N SER A 160 -9.34 -24.98 16.02
CA SER A 160 -9.09 -24.99 14.57
C SER A 160 -7.95 -25.96 14.28
N GLY A 161 -8.04 -26.66 13.15
CA GLY A 161 -6.94 -27.49 12.65
C GLY A 161 -5.63 -26.68 12.56
N ASP A 162 -4.51 -27.39 12.64
CA ASP A 162 -3.16 -26.84 12.75
C ASP A 162 -2.77 -25.96 11.54
N GLN A 163 -3.16 -24.68 11.56
CA GLN A 163 -2.79 -23.66 10.59
C GLN A 163 -1.36 -23.18 10.88
N ARG A 164 -0.37 -24.08 10.70
CA ARG A 164 1.04 -23.70 10.78
C ARG A 164 1.40 -22.83 9.59
N MET A 165 2.40 -21.96 9.77
CA MET A 165 3.06 -21.18 8.71
C MET A 165 3.54 -22.02 7.50
N LYS A 166 3.58 -23.35 7.60
CA LYS A 166 3.81 -24.23 6.43
C LYS A 166 2.74 -24.13 5.33
N HIS A 167 1.56 -23.58 5.66
CA HIS A 167 0.51 -23.28 4.67
C HIS A 167 0.66 -21.87 4.07
N THR A 168 1.62 -21.09 4.55
CA THR A 168 2.04 -19.81 3.98
C THR A 168 3.16 -20.10 2.98
N ARG A 169 2.95 -19.73 1.72
CA ARG A 169 4.02 -19.71 0.72
C ARG A 169 4.80 -18.41 0.92
N THR A 170 5.99 -18.48 1.53
CA THR A 170 6.95 -17.37 1.49
C THR A 170 7.48 -17.25 0.07
N ILE A 171 7.35 -16.07 -0.52
CA ILE A 171 7.96 -15.74 -1.80
C ILE A 171 9.11 -14.78 -1.48
N GLU A 172 10.33 -15.19 -1.79
CA GLU A 172 11.52 -14.33 -1.69
C GLU A 172 11.64 -13.54 -2.99
N PHE A 173 12.00 -12.27 -2.90
CA PHE A 173 12.29 -11.43 -4.06
C PHE A 173 13.66 -10.78 -3.90
N SER A 174 14.38 -10.68 -5.00
CA SER A 174 15.62 -9.91 -5.12
C SER A 174 15.34 -8.71 -6.01
N LEU A 175 15.78 -7.53 -5.60
CA LEU A 175 15.67 -6.32 -6.41
C LEU A 175 16.85 -6.31 -7.39
N THR A 176 16.56 -6.15 -8.68
CA THR A 176 17.54 -5.92 -9.76
C THR A 176 17.43 -4.52 -10.31
#